data_AF-A0A2V2NCL0-F1
#
_entry.id   AF-A0A2V2NCL0-F1
#
_cell.length_a   1.000
_cell.length_b   1.000
_cell.length_c   1.000
_cell.angle_alpha   90.00
_cell.angle_beta   90.00
_cell.angle_gamma   90.00
#
_symmetry.space_group_name_H-M   'P 1'
#
loop_
_entity.id
_entity.type
_entity.pdbx_description
1 polymer ?
#
loop_
_entity_poly.entity_id
_entity_poly.type
_entity_poly.pdbx_seq_one_letter_code
_entity_poly.pdbx_strand_id
1 'polypeptide(L)'
;MSLTEDMPQYGTGPMRSSPPEYFFVHTPEKLIRLRVPGLWKTALLAIIDSSQGNREHMISYDYLPGPTQVKIVSKEVRDYILRIATGEEWIE
;
A
#
# COMPACT_ATOMS: atom_id res chain seq x y z
N MET A 1 4.19 -9.14 32.28
CA MET A 1 3.25 -8.27 31.55
C MET A 1 3.67 -8.33 30.09
N SER A 2 2.98 -9.12 29.27
CA SER A 2 3.30 -9.27 27.84
C SER A 2 2.29 -8.44 27.05
N LEU A 3 2.76 -7.37 26.41
CA LEU A 3 2.03 -6.68 25.35
C LEU A 3 2.22 -7.50 24.08
N THR A 4 1.30 -8.42 23.81
CA THR A 4 1.08 -8.87 22.44
C THR A 4 0.28 -7.78 21.76
N GLU A 5 0.95 -6.93 20.98
CA GLU A 5 0.27 -6.10 19.98
C GLU A 5 -0.37 -7.06 18.96
N ASP A 6 -1.66 -7.33 19.16
CA ASP A 6 -2.49 -8.06 18.22
C ASP A 6 -2.51 -7.30 16.89
N MET A 7 -1.69 -7.75 15.95
CA MET A 7 -1.85 -7.41 14.54
C MET A 7 -3.30 -7.72 14.13
N PRO A 8 -3.99 -6.82 13.43
CA PRO A 8 -5.38 -7.07 13.05
C PRO A 8 -5.44 -8.28 12.11
N GLN A 9 -6.13 -9.33 12.56
CA GLN A 9 -6.41 -10.53 11.78
C GLN A 9 -7.46 -10.20 10.71
N TYR A 10 -7.01 -9.79 9.53
CA TYR A 10 -7.88 -9.62 8.38
C TYR A 10 -7.93 -10.91 7.57
N GLY A 11 -9.02 -11.69 7.71
CA GLY A 11 -9.34 -12.73 6.73
C GLY A 11 -10.16 -13.93 7.23
N THR A 12 -11.48 -13.75 7.44
CA THR A 12 -12.43 -14.88 7.41
C THR A 12 -13.49 -14.61 6.32
N GLY A 13 -13.02 -14.52 5.09
CA GLY A 13 -13.84 -14.52 3.88
C GLY A 13 -13.21 -15.48 2.86
N PRO A 14 -13.97 -16.04 1.92
CA PRO A 14 -13.49 -17.12 1.06
C PRO A 14 -12.19 -16.69 0.37
N MET A 15 -11.14 -17.49 0.52
CA MET A 15 -9.87 -17.42 -0.22
C MET A 15 -10.15 -17.54 -1.72
N ARG A 16 -10.70 -16.49 -2.33
CA ARG A 16 -10.39 -16.20 -3.72
C ARG A 16 -9.05 -15.52 -3.65
N SER A 17 -8.07 -16.13 -4.29
CA SER A 17 -6.81 -15.52 -4.67
C SER A 17 -7.16 -14.25 -5.44
N SER A 18 -7.39 -13.15 -4.72
CA SER A 18 -7.65 -11.85 -5.35
C SER A 18 -6.44 -11.58 -6.23
N PRO A 19 -6.65 -11.20 -7.51
CA PRO A 19 -5.55 -10.87 -8.38
C PRO A 19 -4.68 -9.81 -7.67
N PRO A 20 -3.35 -9.87 -7.88
CA PRO A 20 -2.47 -8.86 -7.32
C PRO A 20 -2.91 -7.47 -7.78
N GLU A 21 -2.91 -6.52 -6.85
CA GLU A 21 -3.27 -5.13 -7.11
C GLU A 21 -2.00 -4.34 -7.36
N TYR A 22 -2.03 -3.46 -8.35
CA TYR A 22 -0.86 -2.65 -8.70
C TYR A 22 -0.98 -1.25 -8.12
N PHE A 23 0.06 -0.87 -7.39
CA PHE A 23 0.24 0.48 -6.88
C PHE A 23 1.47 1.09 -7.55
N PHE A 24 1.41 2.38 -7.83
CA PHE A 24 2.46 3.13 -8.49
C PHE A 24 2.87 4.28 -7.61
N VAL A 25 4.10 4.22 -7.09
CA VAL A 25 4.67 5.24 -6.23
C VAL A 25 5.51 6.17 -7.10
N HIS A 26 5.09 7.43 -7.19
CA HIS A 26 5.81 8.46 -7.93
C HIS A 26 6.87 9.08 -7.01
N THR A 27 8.13 8.77 -7.28
CA THR A 27 9.27 9.47 -6.68
C THR A 27 9.77 10.55 -7.63
N PRO A 28 10.52 11.56 -7.15
CA PRO A 28 11.11 12.56 -8.04
C PRO A 28 12.02 11.97 -9.14
N GLU A 29 12.60 10.79 -8.88
CA GLU A 29 13.60 10.17 -9.74
C GLU A 29 13.00 9.11 -10.69
N LYS A 30 11.93 8.42 -10.26
CA LYS A 30 11.32 7.32 -11.02
C LYS A 30 9.89 6.97 -10.57
N LEU A 31 9.18 6.27 -11.44
CA LEU A 31 7.93 5.58 -11.12
C LEU A 31 8.24 4.16 -10.65
N ILE A 32 7.77 3.80 -9.45
CA ILE A 32 7.97 2.46 -8.88
C ILE A 32 6.64 1.72 -8.91
N ARG A 33 6.61 0.53 -9.51
CA ARG A 33 5.43 -0.34 -9.54
C ARG A 33 5.53 -1.36 -8.40
N LEU A 34 4.45 -1.48 -7.64
CA LEU A 34 4.30 -2.43 -6.55
C LEU A 34 3.22 -3.44 -6.91
N ARG A 35 3.55 -4.73 -6.90
CA ARG A 35 2.60 -5.83 -7.03
C ARG A 35 2.17 -6.28 -5.64
N VAL A 36 1.07 -5.72 -5.15
CA VAL A 36 0.60 -5.92 -3.79
C VAL A 36 -0.37 -7.11 -3.74
N PRO A 37 -0.12 -8.14 -2.90
CA PRO A 37 -1.07 -9.22 -2.72
C PRO A 37 -2.39 -8.70 -2.15
N GLY A 38 -3.53 -9.23 -2.62
CA GLY A 38 -4.85 -8.71 -2.23
C GLY A 38 -5.12 -8.70 -0.72
N LEU A 39 -4.48 -9.60 0.05
CA LEU A 39 -4.53 -9.63 1.52
C LEU A 39 -3.98 -8.35 2.17
N TRP A 40 -3.02 -7.69 1.52
CA TRP A 40 -2.37 -6.47 2.02
C TRP A 40 -3.02 -5.17 1.53
N LYS A 41 -3.97 -5.25 0.59
CA LYS A 41 -4.63 -4.09 -0.01
C LYS A 41 -5.24 -3.16 1.04
N THR A 42 -6.03 -3.70 1.95
CA THR A 42 -6.74 -2.90 2.97
C THR A 42 -5.77 -2.20 3.91
N ALA A 43 -4.72 -2.91 4.35
CA ALA A 43 -3.69 -2.34 5.21
C ALA A 43 -2.92 -1.21 4.50
N LEU A 44 -2.56 -1.42 3.22
CA LEU A 44 -1.85 -0.42 2.45
C LEU A 44 -2.69 0.83 2.19
N LEU A 45 -3.99 0.67 1.88
CA LEU A 45 -4.91 1.80 1.72
C LEU A 45 -5.07 2.60 3.01
N ALA A 46 -5.15 1.94 4.18
CA ALA A 46 -5.20 2.62 5.46
C ALA A 46 -3.94 3.47 5.73
N ILE A 47 -2.77 2.98 5.30
CA ILE A 47 -1.51 3.73 5.37
C ILE A 47 -1.55 4.95 4.43
N ILE A 48 -1.99 4.76 3.18
CA ILE A 48 -2.09 5.83 2.17
C ILE A 48 -3.06 6.93 2.62
N ASP A 49 -4.19 6.56 3.23
CA ASP A 49 -5.21 7.51 3.69
C ASP A 49 -4.83 8.19 5.03
N SER A 50 -3.73 7.78 5.67
CA SER A 50 -3.28 8.42 6.91
C SER A 50 -2.93 9.90 6.68
N SER A 51 -3.32 10.75 7.64
CA SER A 51 -3.19 12.21 7.56
C SER A 51 -1.83 12.74 8.01
N GLN A 52 -0.80 11.90 8.04
CA GLN A 52 0.49 12.27 8.62
C GLN A 52 1.36 13.08 7.65
N GLY A 53 1.96 14.16 8.16
CA GLY A 53 3.04 14.90 7.50
C GLY A 53 2.62 15.81 6.33
N ASN A 54 3.63 16.42 5.70
CA ASN A 54 3.45 17.25 4.51
C ASN A 54 3.20 16.36 3.29
N ARG A 55 2.05 16.52 2.64
CA ARG A 55 1.62 15.71 1.48
C ARG A 55 2.27 16.21 0.20
N GLU A 56 3.31 15.54 -0.25
CA GLU A 56 4.14 15.96 -1.38
C GLU A 56 4.34 14.86 -2.44
N HIS A 57 4.07 13.60 -2.12
CA HIS A 57 4.34 12.46 -2.99
C HIS A 57 3.08 11.82 -3.51
N MET A 58 3.05 11.52 -4.81
CA MET A 58 1.88 10.95 -5.46
C MET A 58 1.95 9.42 -5.46
N ILE A 59 0.85 8.78 -5.07
CA ILE A 59 0.64 7.34 -5.22
C ILE A 59 -0.62 7.15 -6.05
N SER A 60 -0.54 6.36 -7.11
CA SER A 60 -1.70 5.96 -7.90
C SER A 60 -1.92 4.46 -7.84
N TYR A 61 -3.18 4.03 -7.98
CA TYR A 61 -3.52 2.61 -8.00
C TYR A 61 -4.80 2.41 -8.80
N ASP A 62 -4.87 1.29 -9.51
CA ASP A 62 -6.05 0.92 -10.28
C ASP A 62 -7.01 0.14 -9.40
N TYR A 63 -8.28 0.54 -9.42
CA TYR A 63 -9.35 -0.27 -8.87
C TYR A 63 -9.97 -1.02 -10.04
N LEU A 64 -9.73 -2.33 -10.21
CA LEU A 64 -10.36 -3.08 -11.32
C LEU A 64 -11.72 -3.66 -10.89
N PRO A 65 -12.82 -3.45 -11.66
CA PRO A 65 -12.99 -2.46 -12.73
C PRO A 65 -13.28 -1.06 -12.16
N GLY A 66 -12.63 -0.02 -12.68
CA GLY A 66 -12.74 1.32 -12.10
C GLY A 66 -11.60 2.28 -12.49
N PRO A 67 -11.78 3.58 -12.21
CA PRO A 67 -10.81 4.61 -12.56
C PRO A 67 -9.56 4.54 -11.67
N THR A 68 -8.39 4.83 -12.25
CA THR A 68 -7.14 5.04 -11.51
C THR A 68 -7.35 6.07 -10.41
N GLN A 69 -7.12 5.66 -9.17
CA GLN A 69 -7.13 6.55 -8.01
C GLN A 69 -5.77 7.18 -7.86
N VAL A 70 -5.72 8.46 -7.49
CA VAL A 70 -4.48 9.20 -7.23
C VAL A 70 -4.59 9.86 -5.87
N LYS A 71 -3.58 9.64 -5.03
CA LYS A 71 -3.49 10.19 -3.66
C LYS A 71 -2.16 10.88 -3.48
N ILE A 72 -2.17 11.96 -2.69
CA ILE A 72 -0.94 12.65 -2.29
C ILE A 72 -0.67 12.31 -0.83
N VAL A 73 0.46 11.68 -0.58
CA VAL A 73 0.93 11.21 0.72
C VAL A 73 2.18 11.95 1.14
N SER A 74 2.53 11.84 2.42
CA SER A 74 3.79 12.38 2.93
C SER A 74 5.00 11.52 2.58
N LYS A 75 6.19 12.12 2.76
CA LYS A 75 7.47 11.45 2.56
C LYS A 75 7.60 10.23 3.46
N GLU A 76 7.18 10.35 4.72
CA GLU A 76 7.21 9.28 5.71
C GLU A 76 6.34 8.10 5.29
N VAL A 77 5.11 8.38 4.82
CA VAL A 77 4.19 7.36 4.32
C VAL A 77 4.77 6.65 3.09
N ARG A 78 5.30 7.43 2.13
CA ARG A 78 5.97 6.88 0.94
C ARG A 78 7.12 5.96 1.32
N ASP A 79 8.03 6.42 2.17
CA ASP A 79 9.22 5.67 2.58
C ASP A 79 8.86 4.40 3.35
N TYR A 80 7.82 4.46 4.18
CA TYR A 80 7.28 3.30 4.88
C TYR A 80 6.71 2.25 3.92
N ILE A 81 5.91 2.68 2.93
CA ILE A 81 5.37 1.79 1.88
C ILE A 81 6.50 1.12 1.10
N LEU A 82 7.51 1.88 0.67
CA LEU A 82 8.65 1.34 -0.07
C LEU A 82 9.47 0.36 0.77
N ARG A 83 9.63 0.61 2.07
CA ARG A 83 10.31 -0.29 2.99
C ARG A 83 9.58 -1.64 3.11
N ILE A 84 8.26 -1.61 3.27
CA ILE A 84 7.43 -2.84 3.30
C ILE A 84 7.56 -3.56 1.96
N ALA A 85 7.33 -2.85 0.85
CA ALA A 85 7.36 -3.45 -0.48
C ALA A 85 8.73 -4.06 -0.83
N THR A 86 9.83 -3.50 -0.32
CA THR A 86 11.16 -4.08 -0.47
C THR A 86 11.30 -5.35 0.37
N GLY A 87 10.88 -5.32 1.64
CA GLY A 87 10.99 -6.48 2.54
C GLY A 87 10.13 -7.67 2.11
N GLU A 88 9.00 -7.40 1.47
CA GLU A 88 8.06 -8.40 0.99
C GLU A 88 8.22 -8.74 -0.51
N GLU A 89 9.26 -8.21 -1.16
CA GLU A 89 9.57 -8.44 -2.58
C GLU A 89 8.41 -8.08 -3.55
N TRP A 90 7.68 -7.01 -3.25
CA TRP A 90 6.56 -6.52 -4.08
C TRP A 90 6.99 -5.59 -5.22
N ILE A 91 8.24 -5.10 -5.19
CA ILE A 91 8.76 -4.18 -6.21
C ILE A 91 9.03 -4.97 -7.50
N GLU A 92 8.41 -4.54 -8.61
CA GLU A 92 8.64 -5.09 -9.95
C GLU A 92 9.47 -4.17 -10.84
#